data_AF-A0A174IID7-F1
#
_entry.id   AF-A0A174IID7-F1
#
_cell.length_a   1.000
_cell.length_b   1.000
_cell.length_c   1.000
_cell.angle_alpha   90.00
_cell.angle_beta   90.00
_cell.angle_gamma   90.00
#
_symmetry.space_group_name_H-M   'P 1'
#
loop_
_entity.id
_entity.type
_entity.pdbx_description
1 polymer ?
#
loop_
_entity_poly.entity_id
_entity_poly.type
_entity_poly.pdbx_seq_one_letter_code
_entity_poly.pdbx_strand_id
1 'polypeptide(L)' 'MEYTLTMTFIAESGEKSNVSISDVKSGITSDEALEIMDSIIENNVFQNKNGAYITKESAQVVARQVTKFTV' A
#
# COMPACT_ATOMS: atom_id res chain seq x y z
N MET A 1 5.78 0.56 -18.02
CA MET A 1 6.36 0.17 -16.72
C MET A 1 5.24 0.34 -15.72
N GLU A 2 4.81 -0.73 -15.07
CA GLU A 2 3.74 -0.68 -14.08
C GLU A 2 4.37 -0.39 -12.73
N TYR A 3 3.81 0.55 -11.99
CA TYR A 3 4.22 0.84 -10.63
C TYR A 3 3.15 0.31 -9.69
N THR A 4 3.56 -0.38 -8.63
CA THR A 4 2.68 -0.86 -7.58
C THR A 4 3.16 -0.29 -6.26
N LEU A 5 2.31 0.47 -5.56
CA LEU A 5 2.58 0.92 -4.20
C LEU A 5 2.10 -0.17 -3.24
N THR A 6 3.04 -0.77 -2.52
CA THR A 6 2.75 -1.73 -1.45
C THR A 6 2.98 -1.05 -0.11
N MET A 7 1.96 -1.12 0.74
CA MET A 7 1.91 -0.53 2.07
C MET A 7 1.60 -1.62 3.08
N THR A 8 2.32 -1.63 4.20
CA THR A 8 2.11 -2.56 5.30
C THR A 8 1.63 -1.78 6.53
N PHE A 9 0.54 -2.27 7.11
CA PHE A 9 -0.09 -1.71 8.30
C PHE A 9 -0.15 -2.77 9.39
N ILE A 10 -0.23 -2.32 10.64
CA ILE A 10 -0.52 -3.18 11.79
C ILE A 10 -1.92 -2.82 12.29
N ALA A 11 -2.77 -3.83 12.39
CA ALA A 11 -4.13 -3.70 12.92
C ALA A 11 -4.15 -3.71 14.46
N GLU A 12 -5.28 -3.34 15.06
CA GLU A 12 -5.47 -3.33 16.52
C GLU A 12 -5.17 -4.69 17.19
N SER A 13 -5.45 -5.78 16.49
CA SER A 13 -5.08 -7.15 16.93
C SER A 13 -3.58 -7.42 16.99
N GLY A 14 -2.74 -6.52 16.45
CA GLY A 14 -1.30 -6.72 16.28
C GLY A 14 -0.93 -7.46 14.99
N GLU A 15 -1.91 -7.87 14.18
CA GLU A 15 -1.64 -8.53 12.90
C GLU A 15 -1.25 -7.54 11.79
N LYS A 16 -0.29 -7.96 10.96
CA LYS A 16 0.15 -7.20 9.79
C LYS A 16 -0.82 -7.40 8.64
N SER A 17 -1.11 -6.31 7.93
CA SER A 17 -1.95 -6.29 6.74
C SER A 17 -1.26 -5.51 5.63
N ASN A 18 -1.25 -6.08 4.44
CA ASN A 18 -0.55 -5.54 3.29
C ASN A 18 -1.57 -5.08 2.25
N VAL A 19 -1.50 -3.80 1.89
CA VAL A 19 -2.34 -3.14 0.89
C VAL A 19 -1.46 -2.83 -0.31
N SER A 20 -1.84 -3.35 -1.49
CA SER A 20 -1.13 -3.10 -2.73
C SER A 20 -2.05 -2.37 -3.70
N ILE A 21 -1.59 -1.23 -4.21
CA ILE A 21 -2.28 -0.43 -5.22
C ILE A 21 -1.47 -0.53 -6.51
N SER A 22 -2.06 -1.16 -7.52
CA SER A 22 -1.51 -1.23 -8.87
C SER A 22 -1.74 0.07 -9.63
N ASP A 23 -1.01 0.28 -10.73
CA ASP A 23 -1.14 1.46 -11.61
C ASP A 23 -0.96 2.81 -10.91
N VAL A 24 -0.07 2.88 -9.93
CA VAL A 24 0.26 4.16 -9.30
C VAL A 24 1.08 5.05 -10.24
N LYS A 25 0.91 6.36 -10.08
CA LYS A 25 1.63 7.35 -10.88
C LYS A 25 3.14 7.20 -10.68
N SER A 26 3.88 7.30 -11.77
CA SER A 26 5.34 7.37 -11.73
C SER A 26 5.78 8.61 -10.96
N GLY A 27 6.70 8.44 -10.01
CA GLY A 27 7.22 9.54 -9.20
C GLY A 27 6.45 9.79 -7.90
N ILE A 28 5.62 8.85 -7.44
CA ILE A 28 5.12 8.87 -6.06
C ILE A 28 6.30 9.05 -5.11
N THR A 29 6.16 10.02 -4.24
CA THR A 29 7.15 10.34 -3.21
C THR A 29 6.83 9.60 -1.92
N SER A 30 7.82 9.52 -1.02
CA SER A 30 7.62 8.97 0.31
C SER A 30 6.54 9.74 1.09
N ASP A 31 6.47 11.06 0.92
CA ASP A 31 5.51 11.92 1.63
C ASP A 31 4.08 11.64 1.16
N GLU A 32 3.84 11.53 -0.15
CA GLU A 32 2.53 11.14 -0.70
C GLU A 32 2.11 9.74 -0.24
N ALA A 33 3.04 8.79 -0.19
CA ALA A 33 2.74 7.46 0.33
C ALA A 33 2.35 7.49 1.81
N LEU A 34 3.02 8.32 2.63
CA LEU A 34 2.69 8.51 4.04
C LEU A 34 1.33 9.18 4.23
N GLU A 35 1.00 10.20 3.44
CA GLU A 35 -0.32 10.85 3.48
C GLU A 35 -1.46 9.89 3.12
N ILE A 36 -1.24 9.02 2.12
CA ILE A 36 -2.19 7.96 1.76
C ILE A 36 -2.38 7.00 2.93
N MET A 37 -1.28 6.55 3.55
CA MET A 37 -1.34 5.67 4.73
C MET A 37 -2.09 6.32 5.90
N ASP A 38 -1.82 7.58 6.18
CA ASP A 38 -2.47 8.33 7.26
C ASP A 38 -3.97 8.52 6.96
N SER A 39 -4.33 8.85 5.72
CA SER A 39 -5.73 8.94 5.27
C SER A 39 -6.47 7.61 5.40
N ILE A 40 -5.81 6.48 5.12
CA ILE A 40 -6.40 5.15 5.26
C ILE A 40 -6.73 4.84 6.73
N ILE A 41 -5.82 5.18 7.65
CA ILE A 41 -6.00 4.99 9.09
C ILE A 41 -7.10 5.93 9.61
N GLU A 42 -7.04 7.22 9.27
CA GLU A 42 -7.99 8.24 9.74
C GLU A 42 -9.42 7.96 9.28
N ASN A 43 -9.60 7.59 8.01
CA ASN A 43 -10.92 7.27 7.46
C ASN A 43 -11.39 5.86 7.84
N ASN A 44 -10.53 5.06 8.48
CA ASN A 44 -10.79 3.66 8.84
C ASN A 44 -11.43 2.87 7.68
N VAL A 45 -10.87 3.06 6.47
CA VAL A 45 -11.49 2.62 5.20
C VAL A 45 -11.54 1.09 5.10
N PHE A 46 -10.72 0.40 5.89
CA PHE A 46 -10.64 -1.05 5.92
C PHE A 46 -11.03 -1.59 7.30
N GLN A 47 -12.27 -2.04 7.44
CA GLN A 47 -12.66 -2.94 8.53
C GLN A 47 -12.33 -4.37 8.12
N ASN A 48 -11.16 -4.87 8.52
CA ASN A 48 -10.86 -6.30 8.40
C ASN A 48 -11.34 -7.03 9.69
N LYS A 49 -11.31 -8.36 9.68
CA LYS A 49 -11.66 -9.17 10.87
C LYS A 49 -10.72 -8.93 12.08
N ASN A 50 -9.62 -8.24 11.85
CA ASN A 50 -8.49 -8.06 12.75
C ASN A 50 -8.48 -6.65 13.39
N GLY A 51 -9.49 -5.82 13.13
CA GLY A 51 -9.65 -4.46 13.65
C GLY A 51 -9.25 -3.35 12.68
N ALA A 52 -9.29 -2.11 13.14
CA ALA A 52 -8.82 -0.97 12.34
C ALA A 52 -7.29 -1.01 12.19
N TYR A 53 -6.76 -0.40 11.13
CA TYR A 53 -5.32 -0.13 11.03
C TYR A 53 -4.94 0.98 11.99
N ILE A 54 -3.93 0.75 12.84
CA ILE A 54 -3.49 1.72 13.85
C ILE A 54 -2.06 2.20 13.65
N THR A 55 -1.22 1.42 12.98
CA THR A 55 0.20 1.74 12.80
C THR A 55 0.63 1.52 11.36
N LYS A 56 1.41 2.47 10.82
CA LYS A 56 2.14 2.33 9.55
C LYS A 56 3.46 1.61 9.76
N GLU A 57 3.69 0.50 9.06
CA GLU A 57 4.92 -0.29 9.19
C GLU A 57 5.91 0.03 8.06
N SER A 58 5.46 -0.02 6.81
CA SER A 58 6.33 0.24 5.66
C SER A 58 5.54 0.64 4.41
N ALA A 59 6.16 1.41 3.53
CA ALA A 59 5.64 1.71 2.20
C ALA A 59 6.77 1.57 1.18
N GLN A 60 6.47 0.95 0.04
CA GLN A 60 7.43 0.76 -1.05
C GLN A 60 6.73 0.82 -2.40
N VAL A 61 7.41 1.41 -3.39
CA VAL A 61 6.96 1.39 -4.78
C VAL A 61 7.76 0.34 -5.54
N VAL A 62 7.06 -0.61 -6.15
CA VAL A 62 7.64 -1.67 -6.98
C VAL A 62 7.38 -1.32 -8.44
N ALA A 63 8.45 -1.13 -9.21
CA ALA A 63 8.37 -0.94 -10.65
C ALA A 63 8.55 -2.30 -11.36
N ARG A 64 7.54 -2.76 -12.08
CA ARG A 64 7.58 -4.00 -12.86
C ARG A 64 7.60 -3.69 -14.35
N GLN A 65 8.55 -4.32 -15.05
CA GLN A 65 8.59 -4.38 -16.51
C GLN A 65 8.20 -5.79 -16.95
N VAL A 66 7.12 -5.90 -17.72
CA VAL A 66 6.66 -7.17 -18.30
C VAL A 66 6.91 -7.12 -19.80
N THR A 67 7.76 -8.02 -20.30
CA THR A 67 7.97 -8.22 -21.74
C THR A 67 7.22 -9.48 -22.16
N LYS A 68 6.14 -9.34 -22.92
CA LYS A 68 5.41 -10.48 -23.50
C LYS A 68 6.09 -10.88 -24.81
N PHE A 69 6.48 -12.15 -24.93
CA PHE A 69 6.90 -12.74 -26.19
C PHE A 69 5.72 -13.54 -26.74
N THR A 70 5.37 -13.30 -27.99
CA THR A 70 4.36 -14.11 -28.69
C THR A 70 5.06 -15.36 -29.22
N VAL A 71 4.50 -16.53 -28.94
CA VAL A 71 4.95 -17.83 -29.45
C VAL A 71 3.98 -18.29 -30.53
#